data_AF-A0A7X6W3R5-F1
#
_entry.id   AF-A0A7X6W3R5-F1
#
_cell.length_a   1.000
_cell.length_b   1.000
_cell.length_c   1.000
_cell.angle_alpha   90.00
_cell.angle_beta   90.00
_cell.angle_gamma   90.00
#
_symmetry.space_group_name_H-M   'P 1'
#
loop_
_entity.id
_entity.type
_entity.pdbx_description
1 polymer ?
#
loop_
_entity_poly.entity_id
_entity_poly.type
_entity_poly.pdbx_seq_one_letter_code
_entity_poly.pdbx_strand_id
1 'polypeptide(L)'
;MDIAGTKSILKILDPQAIRLWRDAVGDLHLELRTEEGETVHHERVRPLRAFPLTAPDTYITFFSERNDYLGVLESLDDVDERTEELLRDEMERRYFLPQIIQIHYLRIHAGIISWRVETDRGPRRFDVRDRDDIRFIPPRRMVIKDVDGNRFEIQDYMELDDRSLTLLEQLL
;
A
#
# COMPACT_ATOMS: atom_id res chain seq x y z
N MET A 1 -5.83 -12.43 39.01
CA MET A 1 -5.43 -11.38 38.06
C MET A 1 -6.09 -11.74 36.75
N ASP A 2 -7.32 -11.27 36.58
CA ASP A 2 -8.12 -11.50 35.38
C ASP A 2 -7.48 -10.77 34.20
N ILE A 3 -7.25 -11.51 33.11
CA ILE A 3 -7.05 -10.93 31.79
C ILE A 3 -8.31 -11.27 31.01
N ALA A 4 -9.41 -10.63 31.39
CA ALA A 4 -10.65 -10.67 30.65
C ALA A 4 -10.67 -9.49 29.65
N GLY A 5 -10.90 -9.81 28.38
CA GLY A 5 -11.62 -8.92 27.48
C GLY A 5 -10.77 -7.98 26.62
N THR A 6 -10.59 -8.34 25.36
CA THR A 6 -11.33 -7.67 24.28
C THR A 6 -11.41 -8.65 23.12
N LYS A 7 -12.58 -9.23 22.92
CA LYS A 7 -12.94 -9.87 21.67
C LYS A 7 -13.12 -8.71 20.69
N SER A 8 -12.06 -8.29 19.99
CA SER A 8 -12.24 -7.35 18.88
C SER A 8 -13.05 -8.08 17.82
N ILE A 9 -14.36 -7.87 17.87
CA ILE A 9 -15.25 -8.24 16.79
C ILE A 9 -14.74 -7.45 15.60
N LEU A 10 -14.30 -8.15 14.56
CA LEU A 10 -13.93 -7.54 13.29
C LEU A 10 -15.18 -6.80 12.80
N LYS A 11 -15.15 -5.47 12.82
CA LYS A 11 -16.27 -4.64 12.38
C LYS A 11 -16.12 -4.41 10.88
N ILE A 12 -16.75 -5.27 10.09
CA ILE A 12 -16.82 -5.12 8.64
C ILE A 12 -17.77 -3.97 8.31
N LEU A 13 -17.32 -3.04 7.48
CA LEU A 13 -18.12 -1.92 7.00
C LEU A 13 -18.78 -2.29 5.68
N ASP A 14 -20.07 -1.99 5.54
CA ASP A 14 -20.79 -2.08 4.28
C ASP A 14 -20.28 -0.98 3.32
N PRO A 15 -19.81 -1.31 2.10
CA PRO A 15 -19.40 -0.34 1.08
C PRO A 15 -20.43 0.77 0.81
N GLN A 16 -21.72 0.47 0.91
CA GLN A 16 -22.80 1.43 0.65
C GLN A 16 -23.12 2.31 1.88
N ALA A 17 -22.62 1.93 3.06
CA ALA A 17 -22.81 2.64 4.31
C ALA A 17 -21.73 3.69 4.59
N ILE A 18 -20.66 3.73 3.78
CA ILE A 18 -19.56 4.69 3.95
C ILE A 18 -19.59 5.80 2.91
N ARG A 19 -19.28 7.02 3.35
CA ARG A 19 -18.96 8.15 2.47
C ARG A 19 -17.73 8.86 2.98
N LEU A 20 -16.76 9.10 2.10
CA LEU A 20 -15.60 9.92 2.42
C LEU A 20 -15.71 11.29 1.76
N TRP A 21 -15.16 12.28 2.44
CA TRP A 21 -14.94 13.60 1.85
C TRP A 21 -13.65 14.18 2.40
N ARG A 22 -13.09 15.12 1.63
CA ARG A 22 -11.88 15.85 2.00
C ARG A 22 -12.25 17.31 2.21
N ASP A 23 -11.82 17.87 3.33
CA ASP A 23 -12.05 19.29 3.60
C ASP A 23 -11.07 20.22 2.88
N ALA A 24 -11.19 21.52 3.12
CA ALA A 24 -10.37 22.55 2.50
C ALA A 24 -8.89 22.52 2.95
N VAL A 25 -8.57 21.94 4.12
CA VAL A 25 -7.19 21.81 4.61
C VAL A 25 -6.56 20.48 4.21
N GLY A 26 -7.34 19.58 3.63
CA GLY A 26 -6.90 18.31 3.08
C GLY A 26 -7.16 17.12 3.99
N ASP A 27 -7.82 17.31 5.13
CA ASP A 27 -8.15 16.22 6.05
C ASP A 27 -9.29 15.36 5.50
N LEU A 28 -9.17 14.05 5.69
CA LEU A 28 -10.15 13.07 5.26
C LEU A 28 -11.15 12.80 6.39
N HIS A 29 -12.44 12.80 6.07
CA HIS A 29 -13.53 12.58 7.02
C HIS A 29 -14.39 11.42 6.54
N LEU A 30 -14.94 10.66 7.50
CA LEU A 30 -15.81 9.50 7.24
C LEU A 30 -17.19 9.75 7.79
N GLU A 31 -18.19 9.61 6.94
CA GLU A 31 -19.57 9.38 7.31
C GLU A 31 -19.84 7.87 7.26
N LEU A 32 -20.37 7.32 8.35
CA LEU A 32 -20.72 5.92 8.48
C LEU A 32 -22.17 5.78 8.91
N ARG A 33 -22.96 5.07 8.11
CA ARG A 33 -24.30 4.63 8.50
C ARG A 33 -24.21 3.35 9.31
N THR A 34 -24.75 3.36 10.52
CA THR A 34 -24.79 2.18 11.39
C THR A 34 -25.89 1.21 10.93
N GLU A 35 -25.85 -0.03 11.43
CA GLU A 35 -26.90 -1.02 11.18
C GLU A 35 -28.28 -0.55 11.69
N GLU A 36 -28.31 0.34 12.69
CA GLU A 36 -29.51 0.96 13.25
C GLU A 36 -30.04 2.13 12.40
N GLY A 37 -29.33 2.48 11.32
CA GLY A 37 -29.68 3.57 10.40
C GLY A 37 -29.22 4.96 10.86
N GLU A 38 -28.50 5.06 11.98
CA GLU A 38 -27.89 6.31 12.44
C GLU A 38 -26.70 6.67 11.57
N THR A 39 -26.50 7.96 11.32
CA THR A 39 -25.32 8.47 10.60
C THR A 39 -24.33 9.04 11.60
N VAL A 40 -23.14 8.46 11.66
CA VAL A 40 -22.04 8.88 12.54
C VAL A 40 -20.93 9.50 11.69
N HIS A 41 -20.44 10.66 12.13
CA HIS A 41 -19.33 11.35 11.48
C HIS A 41 -18.05 11.20 12.29
N HIS A 42 -16.98 10.81 11.61
CA HIS A 42 -15.63 10.73 12.14
C HIS A 42 -14.74 11.73 11.41
N GLU A 43 -14.17 12.65 12.16
CA GLU A 43 -13.23 13.62 11.60
C GLU A 43 -11.81 13.06 11.52
N ARG A 44 -11.05 13.51 10.52
CA ARG A 44 -9.60 13.24 10.39
C ARG A 44 -9.27 11.76 10.48
N VAL A 45 -10.02 10.96 9.71
CA VAL A 45 -9.81 9.51 9.64
C VAL A 45 -8.56 9.16 8.86
N ARG A 46 -7.97 8.01 9.21
CA ARG A 46 -6.82 7.44 8.52
C ARG A 46 -7.18 6.07 7.97
N PRO A 47 -7.43 5.94 6.66
CA PRO A 47 -7.52 4.64 6.02
C PRO A 47 -6.13 4.02 5.88
N LEU A 48 -6.00 2.73 6.17
CA LEU A 48 -4.76 1.96 6.06
C LEU A 48 -5.05 0.59 5.44
N ARG A 49 -4.20 0.15 4.50
CA ARG A 49 -4.22 -1.24 4.01
C ARG A 49 -3.79 -2.17 5.14
N ALA A 50 -4.58 -3.20 5.41
CA ALA A 50 -4.17 -4.28 6.32
C ALA A 50 -2.99 -5.07 5.75
N PHE A 51 -2.96 -5.22 4.42
CA PHE A 51 -1.91 -5.95 3.70
C PHE A 51 -1.32 -5.12 2.54
N PRO A 52 -0.56 -4.04 2.82
CA PRO A 52 -0.16 -3.04 1.82
C PRO A 52 0.58 -3.59 0.59
N LEU A 53 1.25 -4.74 0.75
CA LEU A 53 2.11 -5.34 -0.26
C LEU A 53 1.49 -6.54 -0.97
N THR A 54 0.66 -7.32 -0.29
CA THR A 54 0.13 -8.58 -0.84
C THR A 54 -1.34 -8.46 -1.26
N ALA A 55 -2.07 -7.48 -0.73
CA ALA A 55 -3.48 -7.27 -1.04
C ALA A 55 -3.78 -5.75 -1.02
N PRO A 56 -3.28 -4.99 -2.01
CA PRO A 56 -3.34 -3.53 -1.97
C PRO A 56 -4.77 -2.98 -2.11
N ASP A 57 -5.68 -3.71 -2.73
CA ASP A 57 -7.07 -3.26 -2.94
C ASP A 57 -8.07 -3.97 -2.03
N THR A 58 -7.60 -4.72 -1.03
CA THR A 58 -8.46 -5.40 -0.06
C THR A 58 -8.10 -5.04 1.38
N TYR A 59 -9.11 -5.11 2.24
CA TYR A 59 -9.02 -4.86 3.68
C TYR A 59 -8.42 -3.48 4.01
N ILE A 60 -9.21 -2.44 3.78
CA ILE A 60 -8.91 -1.06 4.19
C ILE A 60 -9.48 -0.82 5.57
N THR A 61 -8.59 -0.70 6.55
CA THR A 61 -8.92 -0.40 7.94
C THR A 61 -9.01 1.09 8.17
N PHE A 62 -10.03 1.55 8.88
CA PHE A 62 -10.22 2.95 9.22
C PHE A 62 -9.89 3.20 10.69
N PHE A 63 -9.13 4.25 10.95
CA PHE A 63 -8.82 4.71 12.30
C PHE A 63 -9.24 6.16 12.49
N SER A 64 -9.69 6.50 13.71
CA SER A 64 -9.88 7.89 14.11
C SER A 64 -8.54 8.63 14.22
N GLU A 65 -8.58 9.95 14.35
CA GLU A 65 -7.40 10.75 14.69
C GLU A 65 -6.68 10.20 15.94
N ARG A 66 -7.45 9.73 16.93
CA ARG A 66 -6.98 9.17 18.21
C ARG A 66 -6.48 7.72 18.13
N ASN A 67 -6.40 7.13 16.94
CA ASN A 67 -6.06 5.72 16.69
C ASN A 67 -7.13 4.71 17.15
N ASP A 68 -8.38 5.13 17.32
CA ASP A 68 -9.47 4.19 17.59
C ASP A 68 -9.84 3.47 16.29
N TYR A 69 -9.94 2.14 16.34
CA TYR A 69 -10.38 1.34 15.21
C TYR A 69 -11.87 1.58 14.92
N LEU A 70 -12.19 2.02 13.70
CA LEU A 70 -13.56 2.36 13.29
C LEU A 70 -14.25 1.24 12.49
N GLY A 71 -13.45 0.37 11.87
CA GLY A 71 -13.91 -0.75 11.05
C GLY A 71 -12.94 -1.09 9.93
N VAL A 72 -13.28 -2.13 9.15
CA VAL A 72 -12.57 -2.56 7.95
C VAL A 72 -13.53 -2.69 6.78
N LEU A 73 -13.13 -2.16 5.63
CA LEU A 73 -13.78 -2.38 4.34
C LEU A 73 -13.04 -3.50 3.61
N GLU A 74 -13.74 -4.56 3.19
CA GLU A 74 -13.09 -5.75 2.61
C GLU A 74 -12.56 -5.53 1.20
N SER A 75 -13.29 -4.82 0.35
CA SER A 75 -12.87 -4.41 -0.98
C SER A 75 -13.44 -3.04 -1.32
N LEU A 76 -12.92 -2.43 -2.38
CA LEU A 76 -13.45 -1.19 -2.94
C LEU A 76 -14.72 -1.42 -3.79
N ASP A 77 -15.15 -2.67 -3.97
CA ASP A 77 -16.33 -2.97 -4.76
C ASP A 77 -17.59 -2.41 -4.07
N ASP A 78 -18.54 -1.92 -4.87
CA ASP A 78 -19.82 -1.34 -4.41
C ASP A 78 -19.71 -0.07 -3.54
N VAL A 79 -18.52 0.48 -3.36
CA VAL A 79 -18.29 1.83 -2.81
C VAL A 79 -18.72 2.87 -3.85
N ASP A 80 -19.18 4.05 -3.42
CA ASP A 80 -19.42 5.12 -4.39
C ASP A 80 -18.12 5.65 -5.00
N GLU A 81 -18.19 6.08 -6.26
CA GLU A 81 -17.06 6.56 -7.06
C GLU A 81 -16.21 7.59 -6.32
N ARG A 82 -16.84 8.54 -5.60
CA ARG A 82 -16.11 9.60 -4.91
C ARG A 82 -15.31 9.07 -3.73
N THR A 83 -15.89 8.17 -2.94
CA THR A 83 -15.19 7.52 -1.84
C THR A 83 -14.07 6.61 -2.35
N GLU A 84 -14.30 5.88 -3.44
CA GLU A 84 -13.27 5.04 -4.08
C GLU A 84 -12.07 5.87 -4.52
N GLU A 85 -12.30 6.97 -5.25
CA GLU A 85 -11.24 7.89 -5.67
C GLU A 85 -10.40 8.40 -4.49
N LEU A 86 -11.07 8.83 -3.41
CA LEU A 86 -10.40 9.35 -2.22
C LEU A 86 -9.57 8.28 -1.51
N LEU A 87 -10.08 7.04 -1.43
CA LEU A 87 -9.31 5.92 -0.89
C LEU A 87 -8.09 5.64 -1.75
N ARG A 88 -8.23 5.60 -3.08
CA ARG A 88 -7.10 5.38 -3.99
C ARG A 88 -6.05 6.48 -3.88
N ASP A 89 -6.44 7.75 -3.83
CA ASP A 89 -5.53 8.89 -3.62
C ASP A 89 -4.80 8.81 -2.27
N GLU A 90 -5.50 8.48 -1.18
CA GLU A 90 -4.86 8.26 0.13
C GLU A 90 -3.88 7.09 0.10
N MET A 91 -4.25 5.98 -0.54
CA MET A 91 -3.38 4.83 -0.66
C MET A 91 -2.15 5.14 -1.51
N GLU A 92 -2.32 5.89 -2.61
CA GLU A 92 -1.21 6.35 -3.44
C GLU A 92 -0.29 7.24 -2.60
N ARG A 93 -0.79 8.30 -1.96
CA ARG A 93 0.05 9.20 -1.13
C ARG A 93 0.81 8.47 -0.03
N ARG A 94 0.19 7.47 0.60
CA ARG A 94 0.77 6.79 1.77
C ARG A 94 1.67 5.62 1.42
N TYR A 95 1.36 4.90 0.34
CA TYR A 95 2.06 3.68 -0.06
C TYR A 95 2.77 3.82 -1.40
N PHE A 96 2.91 5.04 -1.93
CA PHE A 96 3.61 5.26 -3.19
C PHE A 96 5.02 4.66 -3.16
N LEU A 97 5.28 3.72 -4.07
CA LEU A 97 6.59 3.18 -4.36
C LEU A 97 6.95 3.61 -5.80
N PRO A 98 8.08 4.29 -6.04
CA PRO A 98 8.54 4.54 -7.41
C PRO A 98 8.59 3.22 -8.17
N GLN A 99 7.90 3.18 -9.31
CA GLN A 99 7.77 1.99 -10.13
C GLN A 99 8.98 1.90 -11.06
N ILE A 100 9.78 0.86 -10.91
CA ILE A 100 10.88 0.52 -11.80
C ILE A 100 10.28 0.00 -13.10
N ILE A 101 10.47 0.78 -14.17
CA ILE A 101 9.99 0.45 -15.52
C ILE A 101 11.12 -0.08 -16.41
N GLN A 102 12.38 0.12 -16.02
CA GLN A 102 13.54 -0.42 -16.74
C GLN A 102 14.75 -0.60 -15.83
N ILE A 103 15.53 -1.65 -16.04
CA ILE A 103 16.78 -1.92 -15.31
C ILE A 103 17.96 -1.74 -16.27
N HIS A 104 18.76 -0.70 -16.04
CA HIS A 104 19.94 -0.43 -16.87
C HIS A 104 21.18 -1.18 -16.40
N TYR A 105 21.28 -1.42 -15.10
CA TYR A 105 22.44 -2.04 -14.48
C TYR A 105 22.05 -2.72 -13.17
N LEU A 106 22.55 -3.94 -13.00
CA LEU A 106 22.49 -4.72 -11.77
C LEU A 106 23.86 -5.39 -11.59
N ARG A 107 24.49 -5.22 -10.43
CA ARG A 107 25.76 -5.88 -10.12
C ARG A 107 25.85 -6.27 -8.65
N ILE A 108 26.19 -7.53 -8.42
CA ILE A 108 26.51 -8.06 -7.10
C ILE A 108 28.01 -7.96 -6.88
N HIS A 109 28.45 -7.22 -5.87
CA HIS A 109 29.86 -7.13 -5.50
C HIS A 109 30.02 -6.93 -3.99
N ALA A 110 30.89 -7.73 -3.37
CA ALA A 110 31.20 -7.65 -1.94
C ALA A 110 29.97 -7.66 -1.02
N GLY A 111 28.94 -8.45 -1.36
CA GLY A 111 27.70 -8.55 -0.60
C GLY A 111 26.75 -7.36 -0.77
N ILE A 112 27.00 -6.47 -1.73
CA ILE A 112 26.10 -5.36 -2.09
C ILE A 112 25.59 -5.58 -3.51
N ILE A 113 24.29 -5.35 -3.71
CA ILE A 113 23.63 -5.38 -5.01
C ILE A 113 23.36 -3.93 -5.43
N SER A 114 24.11 -3.45 -6.42
CA SER A 114 23.97 -2.09 -6.93
C SER A 114 23.03 -2.04 -8.12
N TRP A 115 22.07 -1.12 -8.08
CA TRP A 115 21.04 -0.92 -9.08
C TRP A 115 21.20 0.42 -9.79
N ARG A 116 20.94 0.46 -11.10
CA ARG A 116 20.64 1.68 -11.85
C ARG A 116 19.42 1.41 -12.70
N VAL A 117 18.36 2.17 -12.46
CA VAL A 117 17.03 1.92 -13.01
C VAL A 117 16.40 3.19 -13.50
N GLU A 118 15.46 3.05 -14.43
CA GLU A 118 14.48 4.07 -14.75
C GLU A 118 13.22 3.80 -13.93
N THR A 119 12.64 4.86 -13.35
CA THR A 119 11.35 4.77 -12.67
C THR A 119 10.33 5.68 -13.35
N ASP A 120 9.05 5.50 -13.04
CA ASP A 120 7.98 6.43 -13.39
C ASP A 120 8.24 7.89 -12.93
N ARG A 121 9.21 8.11 -12.04
CA ARG A 121 9.63 9.42 -11.53
C ARG A 121 11.08 9.78 -11.87
N GLY A 122 11.61 9.17 -12.91
CA GLY A 122 12.97 9.43 -13.41
C GLY A 122 14.00 8.41 -12.94
N PRO A 123 15.28 8.64 -13.28
CA PRO A 123 16.34 7.67 -13.02
C PRO A 123 16.72 7.61 -11.54
N ARG A 124 17.01 6.39 -11.07
CA ARG A 124 17.44 6.10 -9.69
C ARG A 124 18.66 5.20 -9.65
N ARG A 125 19.48 5.40 -8.62
CA ARG A 125 20.64 4.56 -8.30
C ARG A 125 20.61 4.30 -6.81
N PHE A 126 20.66 3.04 -6.42
CA PHE A 126 20.58 2.63 -5.03
C PHE A 126 21.30 1.29 -4.84
N ASP A 127 21.62 1.01 -3.59
CA ASP A 127 22.31 -0.21 -3.18
C ASP A 127 21.42 -1.00 -2.21
N VAL A 128 21.44 -2.32 -2.34
CA VAL A 128 20.76 -3.26 -1.45
C VAL A 128 21.82 -4.15 -0.79
N ARG A 129 21.74 -4.34 0.54
CA ARG A 129 22.72 -5.17 1.29
C ARG A 129 22.22 -6.57 1.55
N ASP A 130 20.94 -6.73 1.87
CA ASP A 130 20.37 -8.03 2.18
C ASP A 130 19.54 -8.54 0.99
N ARG A 131 19.66 -9.83 0.65
CA ARG A 131 18.76 -10.42 -0.34
C ARG A 131 17.32 -10.41 0.15
N ASP A 132 17.09 -10.46 1.47
CA ASP A 132 15.74 -10.38 2.05
C ASP A 132 15.06 -9.01 1.87
N ASP A 133 15.84 -7.97 1.56
CA ASP A 133 15.32 -6.64 1.19
C ASP A 133 14.78 -6.62 -0.26
N ILE A 134 14.99 -7.69 -1.05
CA ILE A 134 14.36 -7.94 -2.34
C ILE A 134 13.29 -9.01 -2.15
N ARG A 135 12.01 -8.61 -2.21
CA ARG A 135 10.88 -9.52 -2.00
C ARG A 135 10.09 -9.74 -3.28
N PHE A 136 10.02 -11.01 -3.68
CA PHE A 136 9.09 -11.47 -4.71
C PHE A 136 7.72 -11.69 -4.10
N ILE A 137 6.72 -11.02 -4.66
CA ILE A 137 5.34 -11.10 -4.25
C ILE A 137 4.56 -11.74 -5.41
N PRO A 138 4.01 -12.95 -5.23
CA PRO A 138 3.24 -13.61 -6.27
C PRO A 138 2.08 -12.74 -6.77
N PRO A 139 1.73 -12.79 -8.08
CA PRO A 139 2.32 -13.70 -9.06
C PRO A 139 3.63 -13.19 -9.68
N ARG A 140 3.83 -11.87 -9.83
CA ARG A 140 4.94 -11.29 -10.62
C ARG A 140 5.44 -9.93 -10.10
N ARG A 141 5.10 -9.59 -8.87
CA ARG A 141 5.45 -8.31 -8.27
C ARG A 141 6.78 -8.44 -7.53
N MET A 142 7.58 -7.39 -7.50
CA MET A 142 8.82 -7.33 -6.73
C MET A 142 8.90 -6.01 -5.97
N VAL A 143 9.25 -6.07 -4.69
CA VAL A 143 9.49 -4.88 -3.87
C VAL A 143 10.93 -4.91 -3.39
N ILE A 144 11.63 -3.80 -3.61
CA ILE A 144 13.06 -3.66 -3.28
C ILE A 144 13.19 -2.56 -2.23
N LYS A 145 13.90 -2.83 -1.15
CA LYS A 145 14.27 -1.83 -0.15
C LYS A 145 15.76 -1.55 -0.22
N ASP A 146 16.15 -0.28 -0.32
CA ASP A 146 17.56 0.11 -0.31
C ASP A 146 18.11 0.28 1.12
N VAL A 147 19.42 0.53 1.21
CA VAL A 147 20.13 0.77 2.47
C VAL A 147 19.64 1.98 3.26
N ASP A 148 19.05 2.97 2.59
CA ASP A 148 18.50 4.19 3.20
C ASP A 148 17.04 4.00 3.62
N GLY A 149 16.45 2.83 3.33
CA GLY A 149 15.08 2.47 3.66
C GLY A 149 14.05 2.91 2.62
N ASN A 150 14.47 3.50 1.50
CA ASN A 150 13.59 3.77 0.38
C ASN A 150 13.11 2.46 -0.21
N ARG A 151 11.90 2.46 -0.74
CA ARG A 151 11.30 1.28 -1.35
C ARG A 151 10.96 1.58 -2.79
N PHE A 152 11.20 0.59 -3.64
CA PHE A 152 10.91 0.59 -5.06
C PHE A 152 10.06 -0.64 -5.37
N GLU A 153 9.33 -0.57 -6.48
CA GLU A 153 8.47 -1.65 -6.91
C GLU A 153 8.66 -1.95 -8.39
N ILE A 154 8.60 -3.23 -8.75
CA ILE A 154 8.29 -3.69 -10.10
C ILE A 154 6.91 -4.36 -9.99
N GLN A 155 5.89 -3.77 -10.63
CA GLN A 155 4.50 -4.21 -10.47
C GLN A 155 4.24 -5.58 -11.12
N ASP A 156 4.69 -5.75 -12.37
CA ASP A 156 4.81 -7.03 -13.07
C ASP A 156 6.18 -7.08 -13.76
N TYR A 157 7.11 -7.91 -13.28
CA TYR A 157 8.44 -7.99 -13.90
C TYR A 157 8.41 -8.58 -15.32
N MET A 158 7.34 -9.27 -15.73
CA MET A 158 7.17 -9.76 -17.11
C MET A 158 6.82 -8.65 -18.11
N GLU A 159 6.48 -7.45 -17.65
CA GLU A 159 6.28 -6.27 -18.49
C GLU A 159 7.58 -5.50 -18.76
N LEU A 160 8.68 -5.88 -18.09
CA LEU A 160 10.00 -5.29 -18.33
C LEU A 160 10.59 -5.75 -19.67
N ASP A 161 11.52 -4.98 -20.21
CA ASP A 161 12.29 -5.37 -21.39
C ASP A 161 13.16 -6.63 -21.14
N ASP A 162 13.47 -7.36 -22.22
CA ASP A 162 14.26 -8.60 -22.16
C ASP A 162 15.59 -8.42 -21.40
N ARG A 163 16.24 -7.27 -21.59
CA ARG A 163 17.49 -6.95 -20.91
C ARG A 163 17.30 -6.87 -19.39
N SER A 164 16.24 -6.22 -18.94
CA SER A 164 15.90 -6.07 -17.53
C SER A 164 15.57 -7.42 -16.92
N LEU A 165 14.82 -8.26 -17.63
CA LEU A 165 14.55 -9.65 -17.23
C LEU A 165 15.86 -10.46 -17.06
N THR A 166 16.77 -10.42 -18.03
CA THR A 166 18.09 -11.07 -17.93
C THR A 166 18.92 -10.55 -16.74
N LEU A 167 18.80 -9.27 -16.39
CA LEU A 167 19.47 -8.73 -15.20
C LEU A 167 18.85 -9.26 -13.91
N LEU A 168 17.52 -9.40 -13.84
CA LEU A 168 16.81 -9.96 -12.68
C LEU A 168 17.12 -11.43 -12.44
N GLU A 169 17.37 -12.22 -13.49
CA GLU A 169 17.76 -13.64 -13.37
C GLU A 169 19.02 -13.84 -12.51
N GLN A 170 19.86 -12.82 -12.36
CA GLN A 170 21.05 -12.88 -11.49
C GLN A 170 20.71 -12.90 -9.99
N LEU A 171 19.46 -12.59 -9.62
CA LEU A 171 18.96 -12.58 -8.24
C LEU A 171 18.30 -13.89 -7.82
N LEU A 172 17.85 -14.70 -8.78
CA LEU A 172 17.29 -16.04 -8.54
C LEU A 172 18.39 -17.04 -8.18
#